data_AF-Q2W9F3-F1
#
_entry.id   AF-Q2W9F3-F1
#
_cell.length_a   1.000
_cell.length_b   1.000
_cell.length_c   1.000
_cell.angle_alpha   90.00
_cell.angle_beta   90.00
_cell.angle_gamma   90.00
#
_symmetry.space_group_name_H-M   'P 1'
#
loop_
_entity.id
_entity.type
_entity.pdbx_description
1 polymer ?
#
loop_
_entity_poly.entity_id
_entity_poly.type
_entity_poly.pdbx_seq_one_letter_code
_entity_poly.pdbx_strand_id
1 'polypeptide(L)'
;MTAVVIVQARMGSTRLPGKILKGLGGMSALAQCLRRCKAIPGIDRVVCAIPEGEAEAPAVAEAQRCGALVVRGPSDDVLKRYALAARAAGADIVMRVTSDCPLIDPDLCGRLLAKLRAEGLDYCCNNLPPSWPHGLDAEVFRATALFEAEDKATEPFDREHVTPWLRRAPHLKRGNIAREEGDLSHQCRWTLDYPEDYAFLAALFERLPEAIVSMEAVLAVLAANPALADINAMRRGVRAMPVPAKGASVSDRR
;
A
#
# COMPACT_ATOMS: atom_id res chain seq x y z
N MET A 1 13.28 -14.90 -12.00
CA MET A 1 12.75 -14.48 -10.68
C MET A 1 11.40 -13.81 -10.93
N THR A 2 10.34 -14.37 -10.37
CA THR A 2 8.97 -13.85 -10.47
C THR A 2 8.77 -12.74 -9.43
N ALA A 3 8.52 -11.51 -9.86
CA ALA A 3 8.16 -10.39 -9.02
C ALA A 3 6.64 -10.15 -9.06
N VAL A 4 6.03 -10.14 -7.87
CA VAL A 4 4.57 -10.07 -7.71
C VAL A 4 4.21 -8.87 -6.85
N VAL A 5 3.26 -8.05 -7.31
CA VAL A 5 2.63 -7.05 -6.44
C VAL A 5 1.47 -7.70 -5.73
N ILE A 6 1.45 -7.59 -4.41
CA ILE A 6 0.34 -8.00 -3.56
C ILE A 6 -0.34 -6.74 -3.03
N VAL A 7 -1.57 -6.52 -3.46
CA VAL A 7 -2.44 -5.44 -2.99
C VAL A 7 -3.34 -5.99 -1.89
N GLN A 8 -3.14 -5.57 -0.65
CA GLN A 8 -4.09 -5.90 0.43
C GLN A 8 -5.35 -5.06 0.31
N ALA A 9 -6.50 -5.73 0.26
CA ALA A 9 -7.82 -5.09 0.19
C ALA A 9 -8.79 -5.73 1.16
N ARG A 10 -9.67 -4.92 1.76
CA ARG A 10 -10.80 -5.38 2.57
C ARG A 10 -11.93 -4.37 2.51
N MET A 11 -13.15 -4.84 2.65
CA MET A 11 -14.36 -4.02 2.78
C MET A 11 -14.40 -3.28 4.12
N GLY A 12 -13.86 -3.91 5.18
CA GLY A 12 -13.84 -3.39 6.53
C GLY A 12 -13.03 -2.09 6.69
N SER A 13 -13.73 -0.99 6.97
CA SER A 13 -13.15 0.31 7.34
C SER A 13 -14.12 1.04 8.27
N THR A 14 -13.65 1.43 9.45
CA THR A 14 -14.46 2.12 10.46
C THR A 14 -14.67 3.60 10.14
N ARG A 15 -13.65 4.25 9.56
CA ARG A 15 -13.63 5.69 9.25
C ARG A 15 -14.32 6.03 7.93
N LEU A 16 -14.27 5.11 6.98
CA LEU A 16 -14.89 5.24 5.66
C LEU A 16 -15.31 3.85 5.15
N PRO A 17 -16.51 3.34 5.54
CA PRO A 17 -16.97 2.02 5.14
C PRO A 17 -17.01 1.85 3.61
N GLY A 18 -16.55 0.69 3.12
CA GLY A 18 -16.53 0.39 1.68
C GLY A 18 -15.60 1.30 0.86
N LYS A 19 -14.59 1.94 1.50
CA LYS A 19 -13.70 2.92 0.85
C LYS A 19 -13.11 2.42 -0.47
N ILE A 20 -12.68 1.16 -0.52
CA ILE A 20 -12.03 0.58 -1.70
C ILE A 20 -12.96 0.49 -2.93
N LEU A 21 -14.29 0.54 -2.74
CA LEU A 21 -15.28 0.50 -3.83
C LEU A 21 -15.82 1.88 -4.21
N LYS A 22 -15.40 2.95 -3.53
CA LYS A 22 -15.84 4.30 -3.90
C LYS A 22 -15.30 4.71 -5.26
N GLY A 23 -16.10 5.44 -6.02
CA GLY A 23 -15.78 5.87 -7.38
C GLY A 23 -14.74 6.99 -7.43
N LEU A 24 -13.74 6.83 -8.28
CA LEU A 24 -12.67 7.77 -8.57
C LEU A 24 -12.40 7.73 -10.08
N GLY A 25 -12.74 8.81 -10.80
CA GLY A 25 -12.49 8.90 -12.26
C GLY A 25 -13.13 7.76 -13.07
N GLY A 26 -14.39 7.41 -12.77
CA GLY A 26 -15.13 6.34 -13.47
C GLY A 26 -14.78 4.90 -13.07
N MET A 27 -13.85 4.70 -12.14
CA MET A 27 -13.45 3.38 -11.61
C MET A 27 -13.56 3.33 -10.09
N SER A 28 -13.58 2.16 -9.46
CA SER A 28 -13.42 2.10 -8.00
C SER A 28 -12.00 2.47 -7.57
N ALA A 29 -11.82 2.89 -6.31
CA ALA A 29 -10.49 3.13 -5.74
C ALA A 29 -9.58 1.89 -5.84
N LEU A 30 -10.14 0.68 -5.62
CA LEU A 30 -9.43 -0.58 -5.81
C LEU A 30 -9.01 -0.78 -7.27
N ALA A 31 -9.90 -0.50 -8.22
CA ALA A 31 -9.57 -0.59 -9.64
C ALA A 31 -8.48 0.39 -10.05
N GLN A 32 -8.49 1.63 -9.55
CA GLN A 32 -7.41 2.60 -9.79
C GLN A 32 -6.07 2.08 -9.25
N CYS A 33 -6.06 1.55 -8.02
CA CYS A 33 -4.86 0.95 -7.41
C CYS A 33 -4.35 -0.24 -8.23
N LEU A 34 -5.21 -1.21 -8.55
CA LEU A 34 -4.83 -2.42 -9.30
C LEU A 34 -4.33 -2.08 -10.71
N ARG A 35 -4.98 -1.14 -11.40
CA ARG A 35 -4.57 -0.68 -12.73
C ARG A 35 -3.17 -0.08 -12.70
N ARG A 36 -2.85 0.73 -11.70
CA ARG A 36 -1.50 1.29 -11.50
C ARG A 36 -0.49 0.21 -11.14
N CYS A 37 -0.84 -0.76 -10.29
CA CYS A 37 0.04 -1.88 -9.97
C CYS A 37 0.41 -2.72 -11.20
N LYS A 38 -0.51 -2.88 -12.16
CA LYS A 38 -0.23 -3.58 -13.43
C LYS A 38 0.73 -2.83 -14.35
N ALA A 39 0.85 -1.52 -14.19
CA ALA A 39 1.74 -0.68 -14.98
C ALA A 39 3.16 -0.60 -14.41
N ILE A 40 3.45 -1.26 -13.28
CA ILE A 40 4.76 -1.22 -12.63
C ILE A 40 5.81 -1.93 -13.52
N PRO A 41 6.88 -1.24 -13.94
CA PRO A 41 7.95 -1.87 -14.71
C PRO A 41 8.60 -3.04 -13.96
N GLY A 42 8.67 -4.20 -14.62
CA GLY A 42 9.34 -5.39 -14.11
C GLY A 42 8.52 -6.29 -13.16
N ILE A 43 7.25 -5.95 -12.91
CA ILE A 43 6.30 -6.82 -12.21
C ILE A 43 5.67 -7.81 -13.18
N ASP A 44 5.62 -9.08 -12.78
CA ASP A 44 5.08 -10.16 -13.59
C ASP A 44 3.58 -10.36 -13.34
N ARG A 45 3.13 -10.15 -12.10
CA ARG A 45 1.74 -10.45 -11.68
C ARG A 45 1.25 -9.49 -10.61
N VAL A 46 -0.07 -9.25 -10.61
CA VAL A 46 -0.78 -8.53 -9.55
C VAL A 46 -1.75 -9.48 -8.86
N VAL A 47 -1.62 -9.57 -7.53
CA VAL A 47 -2.47 -10.35 -6.65
C VAL A 47 -3.23 -9.40 -5.73
N CYS A 48 -4.53 -9.63 -5.56
CA CYS A 48 -5.32 -8.95 -4.55
C CYS A 48 -5.54 -9.92 -3.36
N ALA A 49 -5.01 -9.55 -2.20
CA ALA A 49 -5.06 -10.35 -0.99
C ALA A 49 -6.20 -9.86 -0.08
N ILE A 50 -7.27 -10.64 0.01
CA ILE A 50 -8.55 -10.24 0.61
C ILE A 50 -8.91 -11.17 1.78
N PRO A 51 -9.45 -10.67 2.91
CA PRO A 51 -9.91 -11.55 3.98
C PRO A 51 -10.94 -12.60 3.53
N GLU A 52 -10.99 -13.70 4.26
CA GLU A 52 -12.09 -14.65 4.21
C GLU A 52 -13.38 -14.03 4.81
N GLY A 53 -14.53 -14.59 4.44
CA GLY A 53 -15.85 -14.11 4.87
C GLY A 53 -16.71 -13.50 3.76
N GLU A 54 -18.04 -13.60 3.91
CA GLU A 54 -19.00 -13.17 2.88
C GLU A 54 -19.03 -11.64 2.69
N ALA A 55 -18.75 -10.88 3.76
CA ALA A 55 -18.68 -9.41 3.70
C ALA A 55 -17.65 -8.89 2.69
N GLU A 56 -16.69 -9.72 2.29
CA GLU A 56 -15.64 -9.37 1.33
C GLU A 56 -16.00 -9.69 -0.13
N ALA A 57 -17.15 -10.31 -0.40
CA ALA A 57 -17.57 -10.68 -1.75
C ALA A 57 -17.55 -9.51 -2.76
N PRO A 58 -17.96 -8.26 -2.41
CA PRO A 58 -17.84 -7.12 -3.31
C PRO A 58 -16.39 -6.79 -3.69
N ALA A 59 -15.44 -6.91 -2.76
CA ALA A 59 -14.02 -6.68 -3.04
C ALA A 59 -13.44 -7.76 -3.95
N VAL A 60 -13.83 -9.02 -3.73
CA VAL A 60 -13.44 -10.16 -4.59
C VAL A 60 -13.94 -9.94 -6.02
N ALA A 61 -15.22 -9.62 -6.18
CA ALA A 61 -15.82 -9.38 -7.49
C ALA A 61 -15.12 -8.25 -8.25
N GLU A 62 -14.82 -7.13 -7.57
CA GLU A 62 -14.14 -6.00 -8.20
C GLU A 62 -12.69 -6.33 -8.59
N ALA A 63 -11.94 -7.03 -7.73
CA ALA A 63 -10.58 -7.46 -8.05
C ALA A 63 -10.54 -8.43 -9.24
N GLN A 64 -11.48 -9.37 -9.31
CA GLN A 64 -11.64 -10.30 -10.43
C GLN A 64 -12.03 -9.59 -11.72
N ARG A 65 -12.97 -8.63 -11.65
CA ARG A 65 -13.34 -7.77 -12.80
C ARG A 65 -12.14 -6.99 -13.33
N CYS A 66 -11.25 -6.55 -12.44
CA CYS A 66 -9.99 -5.91 -12.81
C CYS A 66 -8.94 -6.89 -13.33
N GLY A 67 -9.19 -8.20 -13.34
CA GLY A 67 -8.26 -9.23 -13.81
C GLY A 67 -7.04 -9.41 -12.89
N ALA A 68 -7.18 -9.21 -11.58
CA ALA A 68 -6.17 -9.57 -10.59
C ALA A 68 -6.39 -11.02 -10.11
N LEU A 69 -5.31 -11.73 -9.80
CA LEU A 69 -5.42 -13.00 -9.07
C LEU A 69 -5.93 -12.68 -7.66
N VAL A 70 -7.03 -13.29 -7.22
CA VAL A 70 -7.54 -13.10 -5.86
C VAL A 70 -7.09 -14.24 -4.98
N VAL A 71 -6.47 -13.90 -3.85
CA VAL A 71 -6.11 -14.85 -2.80
C VAL A 71 -6.79 -14.44 -1.52
N ARG A 72 -7.43 -15.42 -0.88
CA ARG A 72 -8.13 -15.25 0.38
C ARG A 72 -7.30 -15.77 1.54
N GLY A 73 -7.50 -15.21 2.73
CA GLY A 73 -6.85 -15.71 3.94
C GLY A 73 -7.40 -15.06 5.22
N PRO A 74 -6.77 -15.32 6.38
CA PRO A 74 -7.24 -14.86 7.69
C PRO A 74 -7.45 -13.35 7.73
N SER A 75 -8.44 -12.87 8.48
CA SER A 75 -8.79 -11.44 8.56
C SER A 75 -7.86 -10.64 9.47
N ASP A 76 -7.42 -11.26 10.57
CA ASP A 76 -6.58 -10.74 11.64
C ASP A 76 -5.07 -10.98 11.41
N ASP A 77 -4.71 -11.90 10.52
CA ASP A 77 -3.31 -12.18 10.17
C ASP A 77 -3.00 -11.79 8.72
N VAL A 78 -2.68 -10.51 8.54
CA VAL A 78 -2.34 -9.93 7.23
C VAL A 78 -1.04 -10.53 6.71
N LEU A 79 -0.04 -10.75 7.57
CA LEU A 79 1.22 -11.37 7.21
C LEU A 79 1.03 -12.77 6.62
N LYS A 80 0.23 -13.62 7.28
CA LYS A 80 -0.15 -14.93 6.76
C LYS A 80 -0.85 -14.82 5.41
N ARG A 81 -1.76 -13.85 5.25
CA ARG A 81 -2.47 -13.61 3.99
C ARG A 81 -1.53 -13.18 2.85
N TYR A 82 -0.50 -12.38 3.14
CA TYR A 82 0.57 -12.09 2.18
C TYR A 82 1.37 -13.33 1.82
N ALA A 83 1.72 -14.17 2.79
CA ALA A 83 2.48 -15.40 2.54
C ALA A 83 1.69 -16.40 1.68
N LEU A 84 0.38 -16.54 1.91
CA LEU A 84 -0.51 -17.33 1.05
C LEU A 84 -0.53 -16.78 -0.39
N ALA A 85 -0.67 -15.46 -0.54
CA ALA A 85 -0.67 -14.79 -1.84
C ALA A 85 0.65 -14.96 -2.59
N ALA A 86 1.79 -14.84 -1.90
CA ALA A 86 3.11 -15.06 -2.48
C ALA A 86 3.31 -16.50 -2.95
N ARG A 87 2.90 -17.49 -2.14
CA ARG A 87 2.96 -18.92 -2.51
C ARG A 87 2.08 -19.23 -3.71
N ALA A 88 0.82 -18.77 -3.71
CA ALA A 88 -0.12 -19.00 -4.82
C ALA A 88 0.36 -18.41 -6.15
N ALA A 89 1.11 -17.30 -6.09
CA ALA A 89 1.64 -16.64 -7.28
C ALA A 89 3.00 -17.19 -7.74
N GLY A 90 3.67 -18.03 -6.93
CA GLY A 90 5.05 -18.47 -7.17
C GLY A 90 6.05 -17.31 -7.12
N ALA A 91 5.86 -16.39 -6.17
CA ALA A 91 6.67 -15.18 -6.05
C ALA A 91 8.08 -15.47 -5.50
N ASP A 92 9.11 -14.93 -6.16
CA ASP A 92 10.46 -14.82 -5.62
C ASP A 92 10.67 -13.46 -4.93
N ILE A 93 10.00 -12.42 -5.45
CA ILE A 93 10.00 -11.06 -4.94
C ILE A 93 8.55 -10.61 -4.78
N VAL A 94 8.25 -9.98 -3.64
CA VAL A 94 6.94 -9.44 -3.31
C VAL A 94 7.05 -7.94 -3.17
N MET A 95 6.14 -7.21 -3.84
CA MET A 95 5.90 -5.81 -3.59
C MET A 95 4.57 -5.64 -2.86
N ARG A 96 4.62 -5.02 -1.68
CA ARG A 96 3.48 -4.67 -0.85
C ARG A 96 2.92 -3.31 -1.28
N VAL A 97 1.62 -3.29 -1.57
CA VAL A 97 0.83 -2.07 -1.80
C VAL A 97 -0.49 -2.19 -1.03
N THR A 98 -1.01 -1.08 -0.51
CA THR A 98 -2.32 -1.03 0.14
C THR A 98 -3.39 -0.47 -0.81
N SER A 99 -4.58 -1.06 -0.81
CA SER A 99 -5.68 -0.67 -1.72
C SER A 99 -6.24 0.73 -1.50
N ASP A 100 -5.85 1.41 -0.42
CA ASP A 100 -6.17 2.81 -0.15
C ASP A 100 -5.19 3.80 -0.76
N CYS A 101 -4.29 3.35 -1.63
CA CYS A 101 -3.34 4.17 -2.38
C CYS A 101 -3.72 4.23 -3.88
N PRO A 102 -4.85 4.86 -4.27
CA PRO A 102 -5.32 4.86 -5.67
C PRO A 102 -4.42 5.66 -6.62
N LEU A 103 -3.45 6.40 -6.10
CA LEU A 103 -2.46 7.17 -6.86
C LEU A 103 -1.05 6.57 -6.82
N ILE A 104 -0.89 5.32 -6.36
CA ILE A 104 0.43 4.64 -6.31
C ILE A 104 1.20 4.84 -7.62
N ASP A 105 2.46 5.25 -7.51
CA ASP A 105 3.27 5.64 -8.66
C ASP A 105 4.01 4.42 -9.25
N PRO A 106 3.70 4.01 -10.50
CA PRO A 106 4.28 2.78 -11.04
C PRO A 106 5.79 2.86 -11.26
N ASP A 107 6.31 4.03 -11.64
CA ASP A 107 7.73 4.21 -11.93
C ASP A 107 8.56 4.21 -10.64
N LEU A 108 8.07 4.84 -9.57
CA LEU A 108 8.68 4.76 -8.25
C LEU A 108 8.71 3.31 -7.73
N CYS A 109 7.62 2.57 -7.91
CA CYS A 109 7.56 1.14 -7.58
C CYS A 109 8.58 0.33 -8.40
N GLY A 110 8.69 0.59 -9.71
CA GLY A 110 9.67 -0.04 -10.59
C GLY A 110 11.11 0.24 -10.16
N ARG A 111 11.41 1.48 -9.72
CA ARG A 111 12.72 1.86 -9.17
C ARG A 111 13.07 1.08 -7.91
N LEU A 112 12.10 0.86 -7.00
CA LEU A 112 12.32 0.04 -5.80
C LEU A 112 12.69 -1.40 -6.18
N LEU A 113 11.97 -1.99 -7.12
CA LEU A 113 12.24 -3.34 -7.61
C LEU A 113 13.62 -3.44 -8.28
N ALA A 114 13.96 -2.47 -9.13
CA ALA A 114 15.25 -2.40 -9.79
C ALA A 114 16.40 -2.27 -8.78
N LYS A 115 16.27 -1.39 -7.78
CA LYS A 115 17.26 -1.21 -6.70
C LYS A 115 17.45 -2.50 -5.90
N LEU A 116 16.36 -3.16 -5.50
CA LEU A 116 16.43 -4.43 -4.78
C LEU A 116 17.24 -5.47 -5.56
N ARG A 117 16.99 -5.60 -6.86
CA ARG A 117 17.71 -6.55 -7.73
C ARG A 117 19.18 -6.17 -7.91
N ALA A 118 19.46 -4.91 -8.23
CA ALA A 118 20.81 -4.43 -8.53
C ALA A 118 21.76 -4.53 -7.33
N GLU A 119 21.27 -4.22 -6.13
CA GLU A 119 22.08 -4.21 -4.90
C GLU A 119 21.97 -5.53 -4.11
N GLY A 120 21.19 -6.49 -4.60
CA GLY A 120 20.98 -7.77 -3.93
C GLY A 120 20.33 -7.64 -2.55
N LEU A 121 19.46 -6.65 -2.35
CA LEU A 121 18.77 -6.38 -1.08
C LEU A 121 17.72 -7.44 -0.77
N ASP A 122 17.44 -7.62 0.51
CA ASP A 122 16.32 -8.45 0.99
C ASP A 122 15.02 -7.65 1.11
N TYR A 123 15.13 -6.35 1.36
CA TYR A 123 14.01 -5.43 1.54
C TYR A 123 14.40 -4.04 1.03
N CYS A 124 13.51 -3.37 0.32
CA CYS A 124 13.65 -1.99 -0.12
C CYS A 124 12.31 -1.25 -0.01
N CYS A 125 12.33 0.01 0.38
CA CYS A 125 11.13 0.83 0.50
C CYS A 125 11.40 2.29 0.14
N ASN A 126 10.38 3.13 0.21
CA ASN A 126 10.48 4.58 0.02
C ASN A 126 10.00 5.38 1.26
N ASN A 127 9.80 4.71 2.40
CA ASN A 127 9.22 5.31 3.59
C ASN A 127 10.02 5.04 4.87
N LEU A 128 11.34 4.88 4.76
CA LEU A 128 12.24 4.69 5.90
C LEU A 128 13.55 5.50 5.76
N PRO A 129 13.55 6.82 6.06
CA PRO A 129 12.41 7.65 6.47
C PRO A 129 11.51 8.06 5.29
N PRO A 130 10.25 8.45 5.54
CA PRO A 130 9.35 8.95 4.49
C PRO A 130 9.80 10.29 3.94
N SER A 131 9.70 10.43 2.62
CA SER A 131 9.98 11.68 1.88
C SER A 131 9.05 11.90 0.67
N TRP A 132 8.25 10.89 0.32
CA TRP A 132 7.27 10.92 -0.77
C TRP A 132 5.88 11.25 -0.24
N PRO A 133 4.95 11.78 -1.08
CA PRO A 133 3.55 11.95 -0.72
C PRO A 133 2.96 10.71 -0.03
N HIS A 134 2.28 10.90 1.10
CA HIS A 134 1.65 9.81 1.82
C HIS A 134 0.55 9.18 0.95
N GLY A 135 0.69 7.91 0.59
CA GLY A 135 -0.15 7.26 -0.43
C GLY A 135 0.66 6.77 -1.64
N LEU A 136 1.95 7.10 -1.72
CA LEU A 136 2.91 6.47 -2.64
C LEU A 136 3.80 5.43 -1.95
N ASP A 137 3.51 5.10 -0.69
CA ASP A 137 4.30 4.16 0.10
C ASP A 137 4.26 2.77 -0.54
N ALA A 138 5.44 2.23 -0.86
CA ALA A 138 5.62 0.87 -1.39
C ALA A 138 6.85 0.21 -0.74
N GLU A 139 6.76 -1.10 -0.56
CA GLU A 139 7.81 -1.91 0.03
C GLU A 139 8.00 -3.16 -0.83
N VAL A 140 9.23 -3.46 -1.24
CA VAL A 140 9.58 -4.64 -2.03
C VAL A 140 10.57 -5.50 -1.27
N PHE A 141 10.38 -6.80 -1.24
CA PHE A 141 11.20 -7.72 -0.45
C PHE A 141 11.24 -9.11 -1.06
N ARG A 142 12.25 -9.90 -0.71
CA ARG A 142 12.33 -11.31 -1.10
C ARG A 142 11.22 -12.11 -0.44
N ALA A 143 10.63 -13.03 -1.20
CA ALA A 143 9.61 -13.93 -0.67
C ALA A 143 10.14 -14.79 0.48
N THR A 144 11.43 -15.16 0.45
CA THR A 144 12.09 -15.86 1.56
C THR A 144 12.05 -15.07 2.87
N ALA A 145 12.26 -13.75 2.82
CA ALA A 145 12.17 -12.89 4.01
C ALA A 145 10.72 -12.77 4.52
N LEU A 146 9.73 -12.79 3.62
CA LEU A 146 8.31 -12.83 3.99
C LEU A 146 7.96 -14.15 4.71
N PHE A 147 8.43 -15.29 4.20
CA PHE A 147 8.17 -16.60 4.81
C PHE A 147 8.89 -16.76 6.15
N GLU A 148 10.10 -16.21 6.27
CA GLU A 148 10.79 -16.16 7.56
C GLU A 148 10.01 -15.32 8.57
N ALA A 149 9.47 -14.16 8.17
CA ALA A 149 8.64 -13.33 9.03
C ALA A 149 7.33 -14.04 9.42
N GLU A 150 6.66 -14.73 8.48
CA GLU A 150 5.47 -15.52 8.77
C GLU A 150 5.72 -16.60 9.84
N ASP A 151 6.90 -17.20 9.85
CA ASP A 151 7.29 -18.22 10.82
C ASP A 151 7.69 -17.62 12.18
N LYS A 152 8.47 -16.53 12.16
CA LYS A 152 9.14 -16.01 13.37
C LYS A 152 8.43 -14.83 14.04
N ALA A 153 7.57 -14.09 13.34
CA ALA A 153 6.90 -12.93 13.92
C ALA A 153 5.77 -13.39 14.84
N THR A 154 5.88 -13.05 16.13
CA THR A 154 4.89 -13.35 17.16
C THR A 154 4.09 -12.12 17.60
N GLU A 155 4.63 -10.92 17.36
CA GLU A 155 3.99 -9.67 17.77
C GLU A 155 2.75 -9.36 16.89
N PRO A 156 1.58 -9.04 17.48
CA PRO A 156 0.37 -8.71 16.71
C PRO A 156 0.60 -7.59 15.69
N PHE A 157 1.42 -6.59 16.04
CA PHE A 157 1.77 -5.48 15.15
C PHE A 157 2.50 -5.97 13.89
N ASP A 158 3.36 -6.99 14.01
CA ASP A 158 4.06 -7.55 12.85
C ASP A 158 3.10 -8.35 11.97
N ARG A 159 2.18 -9.10 12.58
CA ARG A 159 1.14 -9.88 11.86
C ARG A 159 0.17 -8.98 11.11
N GLU A 160 -0.19 -7.82 11.66
CA GLU A 160 -1.13 -6.89 11.04
C GLU A 160 -0.48 -6.04 9.93
N HIS A 161 0.77 -5.62 10.10
CA HIS A 161 1.42 -4.65 9.21
C HIS A 161 2.45 -5.27 8.25
N VAL A 162 2.67 -6.59 8.31
CA VAL A 162 3.48 -7.40 7.38
C VAL A 162 4.99 -7.14 7.47
N THR A 163 5.42 -5.90 7.23
CA THR A 163 6.83 -5.53 7.09
C THR A 163 7.56 -5.07 8.35
N PRO A 164 6.93 -4.76 9.52
CA PRO A 164 7.70 -4.29 10.68
C PRO A 164 8.77 -5.28 11.16
N TRP A 165 8.51 -6.58 11.08
CA TRP A 165 9.52 -7.60 11.38
C TRP A 165 10.73 -7.50 10.43
N LEU A 166 10.48 -7.43 9.11
CA LEU A 166 11.52 -7.28 8.08
C LEU A 166 12.34 -6.00 8.28
N ARG A 167 11.69 -4.92 8.72
CA ARG A 167 12.33 -3.64 9.03
C ARG A 167 13.25 -3.70 10.24
N ARG A 168 13.09 -4.67 11.15
CA ARG A 168 13.90 -4.79 12.38
C ARG A 168 14.90 -5.95 12.33
N ALA A 169 14.70 -6.93 11.44
CA ALA A 169 15.58 -8.08 11.29
C ALA A 169 17.03 -7.66 10.94
N PRO A 170 18.03 -7.98 11.79
CA PRO A 170 19.39 -7.47 11.65
C PRO A 170 20.17 -8.11 10.48
N HIS A 171 19.81 -9.33 10.08
CA HIS A 171 20.47 -10.04 8.98
C HIS A 171 20.00 -9.63 7.59
N LEU A 172 18.88 -8.90 7.47
CA LEU A 172 18.35 -8.48 6.18
C LEU A 172 19.06 -7.22 5.66
N LYS A 173 19.54 -7.28 4.42
CA LYS A 173 20.06 -6.13 3.69
C LYS A 173 18.90 -5.24 3.25
N ARG A 174 18.87 -4.02 3.75
CA ARG A 174 17.77 -3.07 3.56
C ARG A 174 18.22 -1.85 2.76
N GLY A 175 17.35 -1.32 1.92
CA GLY A 175 17.55 -0.06 1.21
C GLY A 175 16.33 0.85 1.26
N ASN A 176 16.55 2.14 1.03
CA ASN A 176 15.48 3.14 0.92
C ASN A 176 15.71 4.01 -0.32
N ILE A 177 14.65 4.36 -1.05
CA ILE A 177 14.68 5.42 -2.08
C ILE A 177 14.06 6.66 -1.46
N ALA A 178 14.90 7.61 -1.06
CA ALA A 178 14.46 8.93 -0.65
C ALA A 178 14.14 9.80 -1.87
N ARG A 179 13.27 10.79 -1.70
CA ARG A 179 13.04 11.84 -2.68
C ARG A 179 14.19 12.85 -2.65
N GLU A 180 14.77 13.14 -3.81
CA GLU A 180 15.94 14.02 -3.91
C GLU A 180 15.56 15.51 -3.82
N GLU A 181 14.38 15.88 -4.32
CA GLU A 181 13.93 17.28 -4.40
C GLU A 181 13.20 17.76 -3.12
N GLY A 182 13.48 17.14 -1.97
CA GLY A 182 12.90 17.48 -0.67
C GLY A 182 11.72 16.61 -0.22
N ASP A 183 11.28 16.83 1.02
CA ASP A 183 10.28 16.01 1.72
C ASP A 183 8.83 16.48 1.50
N LEU A 184 8.03 15.64 0.84
CA LEU A 184 6.59 15.86 0.60
C LEU A 184 5.69 15.01 1.52
N SER A 185 6.26 14.18 2.38
CA SER A 185 5.51 13.19 3.17
C SER A 185 4.57 13.81 4.20
N HIS A 186 4.85 15.03 4.63
CA HIS A 186 3.99 15.82 5.52
C HIS A 186 3.15 16.87 4.78
N GLN A 187 3.40 17.09 3.49
CA GLN A 187 2.74 18.12 2.68
C GLN A 187 1.61 17.54 1.83
N CYS A 188 1.76 16.30 1.37
CA CYS A 188 0.83 15.66 0.44
C CYS A 188 0.23 14.39 1.05
N ARG A 189 -1.09 14.32 1.13
CA ARG A 189 -1.86 13.15 1.60
C ARG A 189 -2.79 12.64 0.51
N TRP A 190 -2.43 11.52 -0.08
CA TRP A 190 -3.10 10.89 -1.23
C TRP A 190 -3.61 9.46 -0.92
N THR A 191 -3.62 9.08 0.36
CA THR A 191 -4.30 7.86 0.83
C THR A 191 -5.79 8.10 1.00
N LEU A 192 -6.59 7.04 0.96
CA LEU A 192 -8.03 7.03 1.16
C LEU A 192 -8.38 6.40 2.52
N ASP A 193 -8.53 7.18 3.58
CA ASP A 193 -8.95 6.68 4.91
C ASP A 193 -10.20 7.35 5.44
N TYR A 194 -10.35 8.65 5.18
CA TYR A 194 -11.41 9.49 5.73
C TYR A 194 -12.31 10.05 4.62
N PRO A 195 -13.52 10.53 4.96
CA PRO A 195 -14.38 11.21 3.99
C PRO A 195 -13.69 12.39 3.29
N GLU A 196 -12.83 13.15 3.99
CA GLU A 196 -12.09 14.27 3.41
C GLU A 196 -11.05 13.78 2.38
N ASP A 197 -10.43 12.63 2.61
CA ASP A 197 -9.53 12.00 1.63
C ASP A 197 -10.29 11.60 0.37
N TYR A 198 -11.50 11.06 0.52
CA TYR A 198 -12.35 10.73 -0.62
C TYR A 198 -12.76 11.98 -1.40
N ALA A 199 -13.16 13.05 -0.72
CA ALA A 199 -13.52 14.32 -1.36
C ALA A 199 -12.33 14.90 -2.14
N PHE A 200 -11.13 14.88 -1.55
CA PHE A 200 -9.90 15.29 -2.20
C PHE A 200 -9.61 14.46 -3.46
N LEU A 201 -9.61 13.13 -3.32
CA LEU A 201 -9.30 12.22 -4.42
C LEU A 201 -10.35 12.32 -5.52
N ALA A 202 -11.65 12.37 -5.21
CA ALA A 202 -12.71 12.52 -6.20
C ALA A 202 -12.53 13.79 -7.02
N ALA A 203 -12.33 14.94 -6.37
CA ALA A 203 -12.09 16.22 -7.04
C ALA A 203 -10.79 16.22 -7.86
N LEU A 204 -9.73 15.56 -7.38
CA LEU A 204 -8.48 15.41 -8.12
C LEU A 204 -8.68 14.54 -9.38
N PHE A 205 -9.32 13.38 -9.27
CA PHE A 205 -9.55 12.47 -10.39
C PHE A 205 -10.45 13.06 -11.48
N GLU A 206 -11.35 14.00 -11.17
CA GLU A 206 -12.10 14.77 -12.18
C GLU A 206 -11.21 15.65 -13.07
N ARG A 207 -10.01 16.00 -12.60
CA ARG A 207 -9.05 16.87 -13.29
C ARG A 207 -7.87 16.11 -13.88
N LEU A 208 -7.74 14.82 -13.56
CA LEU A 208 -6.74 13.96 -14.16
C LEU A 208 -7.28 13.36 -15.47
N PRO A 209 -6.43 13.14 -16.48
CA PRO A 209 -6.82 12.36 -17.65
C PRO A 209 -7.12 10.91 -17.25
N GLU A 210 -7.83 10.18 -18.11
CA GLU A 210 -8.09 8.75 -17.89
C GLU A 210 -6.80 7.91 -17.89
N ALA A 211 -5.74 8.38 -18.56
CA ALA A 211 -4.44 7.72 -18.58
C ALA A 211 -3.78 7.69 -17.18
N ILE A 212 -2.91 6.70 -16.96
CA ILE A 212 -2.08 6.68 -15.75
C ILE A 212 -1.12 7.88 -15.82
N VAL A 213 -1.16 8.72 -14.79
CA VAL A 213 -0.28 9.89 -14.64
C VAL A 213 0.80 9.64 -13.59
N SER A 214 1.95 10.30 -13.77
CA SER A 214 3.03 10.32 -12.79
C SER A 214 2.70 11.21 -11.59
N MET A 215 3.46 11.05 -10.52
CA MET A 215 3.44 11.93 -9.35
C MET A 215 3.62 13.41 -9.73
N GLU A 216 4.51 13.75 -10.65
CA GLU A 216 4.77 15.13 -11.11
C GLU A 216 3.56 15.73 -11.81
N ALA A 217 2.86 14.94 -12.61
CA ALA A 217 1.62 15.38 -13.26
C ALA A 217 0.50 15.62 -12.23
N VAL A 218 0.41 14.81 -11.18
CA VAL A 218 -0.49 15.07 -10.04
C VAL A 218 -0.11 16.38 -9.34
N LEU A 219 1.17 16.59 -9.04
CA LEU A 219 1.66 17.83 -8.44
C LEU A 219 1.36 19.05 -9.31
N ALA A 220 1.49 18.95 -10.64
CA ALA A 220 1.16 20.05 -11.55
C ALA A 220 -0.33 20.43 -11.47
N VAL A 221 -1.23 19.44 -11.39
CA VAL A 221 -2.67 19.71 -11.18
C VAL A 221 -2.94 20.37 -9.83
N LEU A 222 -2.27 19.92 -8.76
CA LEU A 222 -2.40 20.53 -7.44
C LEU A 222 -1.84 21.96 -7.39
N ALA A 223 -0.73 22.23 -8.07
CA ALA A 223 -0.16 23.57 -8.18
C ALA A 223 -1.10 24.53 -8.93
N ALA A 224 -1.78 24.04 -9.97
CA ALA A 224 -2.80 24.81 -10.69
C ALA A 224 -4.13 24.96 -9.93
N ASN A 225 -4.38 24.10 -8.93
CA ASN A 225 -5.61 24.09 -8.15
C ASN A 225 -5.32 23.97 -6.63
N PRO A 226 -4.72 25.00 -5.99
CA PRO A 226 -4.23 24.88 -4.61
C PRO A 226 -5.29 24.47 -3.59
N ALA A 227 -6.54 24.92 -3.80
CA ALA A 227 -7.68 24.60 -2.95
C ALA A 227 -7.98 23.08 -2.85
N LEU A 228 -7.54 22.26 -3.82
CA LEU A 228 -7.67 20.80 -3.73
C LEU A 228 -6.88 20.27 -2.54
N ALA A 229 -5.64 20.72 -2.36
CA ALA A 229 -4.76 20.23 -1.31
C ALA A 229 -5.31 20.57 0.09
N ASP A 230 -6.16 21.60 0.20
CA ASP A 230 -6.77 22.03 1.47
C ASP A 230 -7.91 21.10 1.91
N ILE A 231 -8.55 20.38 0.98
CA ILE A 231 -9.71 19.53 1.25
C ILE A 231 -9.42 18.50 2.36
N ASN A 232 -8.23 17.90 2.35
CA ASN A 232 -7.81 16.94 3.37
C ASN A 232 -6.59 17.40 4.19
N ALA A 233 -6.27 18.70 4.17
CA ALA A 233 -5.09 19.22 4.85
C ALA A 233 -5.10 18.95 6.37
N MET A 234 -6.27 18.95 7.00
CA MET A 234 -6.44 18.62 8.42
C MET A 234 -6.04 17.18 8.79
N ARG A 235 -5.86 16.30 7.79
CA ARG A 235 -5.42 14.90 7.96
C ARG A 235 -3.94 14.70 7.65
N ARG A 236 -3.20 15.74 7.23
CA ARG A 236 -1.75 15.66 7.02
C ARG A 236 -1.03 15.31 8.33
N GLY A 237 0.04 14.52 8.24
CA GLY A 237 0.75 13.99 9.42
C GLY A 237 0.01 12.88 10.19
N VAL A 238 -1.32 12.73 10.00
CA VAL A 238 -2.08 11.62 10.58
C VAL A 238 -1.85 10.36 9.75
N ARG A 239 -0.86 9.56 10.13
CA ARG A 239 -0.79 8.17 9.67
C ARG A 239 -1.78 7.35 10.49
N ALA A 240 -2.41 6.35 9.89
CA ALA A 240 -3.25 5.42 10.64
C ALA A 240 -2.37 4.73 11.69
N MET A 241 -2.38 5.26 12.92
CA MET A 241 -1.81 4.59 14.08
C MET A 241 -2.80 3.51 14.50
N PRO A 242 -2.36 2.29 14.80
CA PRO A 242 -3.25 1.27 15.31
C PRO A 242 -3.92 1.77 16.59
N VAL A 243 -5.20 1.43 16.74
CA VAL A 243 -5.85 1.45 18.05
C VAL A 243 -5.06 0.48 18.93
N PRO A 244 -4.51 0.89 20.08
CA PRO A 244 -3.82 -0.05 20.95
C PRO A 244 -4.79 -1.19 21.30
N ALA A 245 -4.32 -2.44 21.17
CA ALA A 245 -5.09 -3.59 21.62
C ALA A 245 -5.54 -3.33 23.06
N LYS A 246 -6.85 -3.44 23.33
CA LYS A 246 -7.38 -3.37 24.69
C LYS A 246 -6.66 -4.45 25.52
N GLY A 247 -5.77 -4.06 26.42
CA GLY A 247 -5.13 -5.02 27.33
C GLY A 247 -3.75 -4.69 27.91
N ALA A 248 -3.10 -3.57 27.57
CA ALA A 248 -1.85 -3.19 28.25
C ALA A 248 -2.17 -2.33 29.50
N SER A 249 -2.26 -2.98 30.66
CA SER A 249 -2.29 -2.32 31.96
C SER A 249 -1.02 -1.49 32.17
N VAL A 250 -1.20 -0.19 32.38
CA VAL A 250 -0.14 0.68 32.89
C VAL A 250 -0.06 0.48 34.41
N SER A 251 0.85 -0.38 34.87
CA SER A 251 1.32 -0.35 36.26
C SER A 251 2.65 -1.09 36.37
N ASP A 252 3.76 -0.35 36.26
CA ASP A 252 4.79 -0.27 37.30
C ASP A 252 6.06 0.35 36.68
N ARG A 253 6.23 1.65 36.91
CA ARG A 253 7.56 2.27 36.94
C ARG A 253 7.98 2.29 38.41
N ARG A 254 9.08 1.60 38.71
CA ARG A 254 10.00 2.04 39.75
C ARG A 254 11.06 2.93 39.11
#